data_AF-A0A1Y1Z874-F1
#
_entry.id   AF-A0A1Y1Z874-F1
#
_cell.length_a   1.000
_cell.length_b   1.000
_cell.length_c   1.000
_cell.angle_alpha   90.00
_cell.angle_beta   90.00
_cell.angle_gamma   90.00
#
_symmetry.space_group_name_H-M   'P 1'
#
loop_
_entity.id
_entity.type
_entity.pdbx_description
1 polymer ?
#
loop_
_entity_poly.entity_id
_entity_poly.type
_entity_poly.pdbx_seq_one_letter_code
_entity_poly.pdbx_strand_id
1 'polypeptide(L)'
;MIPSLSSEDFTVSSPGKPILPEEDYIKRIGHDKPNTAVKLPAIMKMNNLRRHRSLGPPRKQRDQQKPRIEPPVFYEVDNKKELKRIAVNALQKIGILRGHPDFTAYWSQLYKSCQFALRKDIKTRHITNEEMQNTVEEHVEFYRRQM
;
A
#
# COMPACT_ATOMS: atom_id res chain seq x y z
N MET A 1 -23.13 3.01 63.79
CA MET A 1 -24.43 2.99 63.07
C MET A 1 -24.21 3.73 61.75
N ILE A 2 -24.20 2.99 60.64
CA ILE A 2 -23.97 3.51 59.28
C ILE A 2 -25.26 3.22 58.50
N PRO A 3 -25.88 4.21 57.82
CA PRO A 3 -27.11 3.96 57.09
C PRO A 3 -26.83 3.24 55.77
N SER A 4 -27.64 2.22 55.55
CA SER A 4 -27.87 1.44 54.32
C SER A 4 -28.16 2.37 53.13
N LEU A 5 -27.36 2.28 52.07
CA LEU A 5 -27.71 2.86 50.77
C LEU A 5 -28.40 1.76 49.94
N SER A 6 -29.69 2.01 49.72
CA SER A 6 -30.62 1.21 48.94
C SER A 6 -30.27 1.21 47.45
N SER A 7 -30.47 0.04 46.86
CA SER A 7 -30.58 -0.20 45.43
C SER A 7 -31.58 0.75 44.77
N GLU A 8 -31.15 1.49 43.75
CA GLU A 8 -32.07 2.01 42.73
C GLU A 8 -31.66 1.44 41.37
N ASP A 9 -32.61 0.73 40.78
CA ASP A 9 -32.58 0.10 39.48
C ASP A 9 -32.51 1.15 38.36
N PHE A 10 -31.35 1.27 37.72
CA PHE A 10 -31.21 2.10 36.51
C PHE A 10 -31.37 1.22 35.26
N THR A 11 -32.62 0.96 34.86
CA THR A 11 -32.95 0.37 33.56
C THR A 11 -33.11 1.48 32.51
N VAL A 12 -32.02 1.81 31.80
CA VAL A 12 -32.12 2.65 30.59
C VAL A 12 -32.53 1.76 29.42
N SER A 13 -33.83 1.69 29.21
CA SER A 13 -34.42 1.27 27.93
C SER A 13 -34.26 2.42 26.93
N SER A 14 -33.40 2.25 25.92
CA SER A 14 -33.36 3.15 24.77
C SER A 14 -33.67 2.35 23.50
N PRO A 15 -34.87 2.51 22.92
CA PRO A 15 -35.24 1.94 21.63
C PRO A 15 -34.77 2.86 20.50
N GLY A 16 -34.38 2.27 19.37
CA GLY A 16 -34.25 3.01 18.11
C GLY A 16 -32.92 2.82 17.38
N LYS A 17 -32.69 1.62 16.85
CA LYS A 17 -31.82 1.47 15.67
C LYS A 17 -32.53 2.12 14.47
N PRO A 18 -31.94 3.10 13.77
CA PRO A 18 -32.40 3.44 12.44
C PRO A 18 -32.03 2.28 11.50
N ILE A 19 -33.06 1.54 11.09
CA ILE A 19 -33.03 0.63 9.94
C ILE A 19 -32.87 1.52 8.71
N LEU A 20 -31.67 1.54 8.14
CA LEU A 20 -31.42 2.12 6.84
C LEU A 20 -32.03 1.19 5.77
N PRO A 21 -32.86 1.71 4.85
CA PRO A 21 -33.48 0.91 3.81
C PRO A 21 -32.44 0.34 2.83
N GLU A 22 -32.62 -0.94 2.54
CA GLU A 22 -31.75 -1.85 1.81
C GLU A 22 -32.01 -1.79 0.28
N GLU A 23 -32.11 -0.59 -0.28
CA GLU A 23 -32.40 -0.41 -1.72
C GLU A 23 -31.46 0.64 -2.34
N ASP A 24 -30.23 0.23 -2.63
CA ASP A 24 -29.45 0.74 -3.78
C ASP A 24 -28.22 -0.14 -4.06
N TYR A 25 -28.37 -1.45 -3.84
CA TYR A 25 -27.51 -2.47 -4.42
C TYR A 25 -27.99 -2.69 -5.87
N ILE A 26 -27.10 -2.51 -6.84
CA ILE A 26 -27.29 -2.74 -8.29
C ILE A 26 -27.81 -1.52 -9.08
N LYS A 27 -26.88 -0.65 -9.49
CA LYS A 27 -26.86 -0.01 -10.83
C LYS A 27 -25.56 0.74 -11.05
N ARG A 28 -24.56 0.04 -11.60
CA ARG A 28 -23.59 0.58 -12.57
C ARG A 28 -22.67 -0.55 -13.07
N ILE A 29 -23.28 -1.52 -13.76
CA ILE A 29 -22.59 -2.26 -14.83
C ILE A 29 -23.07 -1.65 -16.14
N GLY A 30 -22.12 -1.14 -16.91
CA GLY A 30 -22.25 -0.67 -18.29
C GLY A 30 -20.91 -0.02 -18.66
N HIS A 31 -20.03 -0.67 -19.43
CA HIS A 31 -20.08 -0.69 -20.90
C HIS A 31 -20.26 0.74 -21.44
N ASP A 32 -19.31 1.40 -22.12
CA ASP A 32 -18.35 0.91 -23.09
C ASP A 32 -17.15 1.84 -23.23
N LYS A 33 -16.01 1.25 -23.60
CA LYS A 33 -14.84 1.96 -24.13
C LYS A 33 -15.18 2.40 -25.56
N PRO A 34 -15.15 3.68 -25.94
CA PRO A 34 -15.07 4.04 -27.34
C PRO A 34 -13.66 3.72 -27.85
N ASN A 35 -13.59 2.63 -28.59
CA ASN A 35 -12.43 2.16 -29.32
C ASN A 35 -12.26 3.08 -30.54
N THR A 36 -11.49 4.16 -30.41
CA THR A 36 -11.19 5.09 -31.51
C THR A 36 -10.17 4.46 -32.46
N ALA A 37 -10.59 3.43 -33.19
CA ALA A 37 -9.87 2.90 -34.33
C ALA A 37 -10.01 3.88 -35.49
N VAL A 38 -9.16 4.91 -35.51
CA VAL A 38 -8.99 5.77 -36.68
C VAL A 38 -8.33 4.93 -37.78
N LYS A 39 -9.15 4.47 -38.73
CA LYS A 39 -8.70 3.99 -40.04
C LYS A 39 -8.01 5.16 -40.77
N LEU A 40 -6.69 5.15 -40.76
CA LEU A 40 -5.90 5.98 -41.68
C LEU A 40 -6.02 5.41 -43.10
N PRO A 41 -6.42 6.22 -44.10
CA PRO A 41 -6.43 5.79 -45.49
C PRO A 41 -4.99 5.57 -45.99
N ALA A 42 -4.80 4.45 -46.68
CA ALA A 42 -3.58 4.07 -47.36
C ALA A 42 -3.21 5.11 -48.42
N ILE A 43 -2.19 5.92 -48.14
CA ILE A 43 -1.60 6.85 -49.11
C ILE A 43 -0.28 6.26 -49.60
N MET A 44 -0.36 5.80 -50.85
CA MET A 44 0.67 5.80 -51.88
C MET A 44 2.04 5.21 -51.54
N LYS A 45 2.22 3.95 -51.97
CA LYS A 45 3.52 3.41 -52.40
C LYS A 45 3.99 4.19 -53.63
N MET A 46 5.16 4.84 -53.55
CA MET A 46 6.00 5.07 -54.72
C MET A 46 7.47 4.90 -54.37
N ASN A 47 8.11 4.08 -55.21
CA ASN A 47 9.53 3.84 -55.32
C ASN A 47 10.29 5.16 -55.44
N ASN A 48 11.51 5.22 -54.88
CA ASN A 48 12.66 5.72 -55.65
C ASN A 48 14.01 5.45 -54.97
N LEU A 49 14.88 4.87 -55.80
CA LEU A 49 16.32 5.06 -55.88
C LEU A 49 17.21 4.59 -54.72
N ARG A 50 17.85 3.45 -55.00
CA ARG A 50 19.29 3.19 -54.80
C ARG A 50 20.08 4.47 -54.49
N ARG A 51 20.61 4.52 -53.27
CA ARG A 51 21.95 5.05 -53.03
C ARG A 51 22.68 4.03 -52.16
N HIS A 52 23.55 3.26 -52.80
CA HIS A 52 24.64 2.58 -52.11
C HIS A 52 25.45 3.65 -51.37
N ARG A 53 25.17 3.83 -50.07
CA ARG A 53 26.08 4.51 -49.16
C ARG A 53 27.00 3.44 -48.60
N SER A 54 28.28 3.62 -48.87
CA SER A 54 29.43 2.89 -48.35
C SER A 54 29.23 2.37 -46.92
N LEU A 55 29.48 1.08 -46.73
CA LEU A 55 29.70 0.46 -45.43
C LEU A 55 30.87 1.18 -44.74
N GLY A 56 30.56 2.14 -43.87
CA GLY A 56 31.54 2.62 -42.90
C GLY A 56 31.93 1.47 -41.96
N PRO A 57 33.14 1.49 -41.37
CA PRO A 57 33.57 0.44 -40.46
C PRO A 57 32.61 0.33 -39.27
N PRO A 58 32.39 -0.88 -38.73
CA PRO A 58 31.50 -1.09 -37.60
C PRO A 58 32.04 -0.29 -36.42
N ARG A 59 31.35 0.82 -36.11
CA ARG A 59 31.63 1.62 -34.92
C ARG A 59 31.29 0.71 -33.74
N LYS A 60 32.32 0.15 -33.11
CA LYS A 60 32.21 -0.60 -31.84
C LYS A 60 31.41 0.28 -30.89
N GLN A 61 30.13 -0.03 -30.73
CA GLN A 61 29.30 0.55 -29.70
C GLN A 61 29.90 0.03 -28.42
N ARG A 62 30.72 0.88 -27.80
CA ARG A 62 31.17 0.69 -26.44
C ARG A 62 29.90 0.86 -25.63
N ASP A 63 29.20 -0.25 -25.41
CA ASP A 63 28.08 -0.33 -24.48
C ASP A 63 28.64 0.04 -23.10
N GLN A 64 28.67 1.34 -22.84
CA GLN A 64 28.77 1.84 -21.50
C GLN A 64 27.49 1.37 -20.82
N GLN A 65 27.60 0.27 -20.09
CA GLN A 65 26.63 -0.15 -19.10
C GLN A 65 26.52 0.99 -18.09
N LYS A 66 25.66 1.97 -18.43
CA LYS A 66 25.21 2.99 -17.50
C LYS A 66 24.50 2.21 -16.40
N PRO A 67 24.92 2.33 -15.12
CA PRO A 67 24.22 1.65 -14.04
C PRO A 67 22.77 2.06 -14.13
N ARG A 68 21.89 1.06 -14.24
CA ARG A 68 20.45 1.26 -14.32
C ARG A 68 20.03 1.80 -12.96
N ILE A 69 19.96 3.12 -12.84
CA ILE A 69 19.40 3.79 -11.68
C ILE A 69 17.92 3.41 -11.70
N GLU A 70 17.54 2.41 -10.92
CA GLU A 70 16.15 2.05 -10.75
C GLU A 70 15.41 3.27 -10.19
N PRO A 71 14.25 3.62 -10.75
CA PRO A 71 13.53 4.80 -10.32
C PRO A 71 13.14 4.64 -8.84
N PRO A 72 13.29 5.68 -8.00
CA PRO A 72 13.10 5.63 -6.55
C PRO A 72 11.70 5.17 -6.12
N VAL A 73 10.73 5.16 -7.03
CA VAL A 73 9.35 4.72 -6.79
C VAL A 73 9.26 3.21 -6.52
N PHE A 74 10.20 2.39 -7.03
CA PHE A 74 10.13 0.94 -6.87
C PHE A 74 10.35 0.49 -5.42
N TYR A 75 11.37 1.05 -4.76
CA TYR A 75 11.70 0.69 -3.38
C TYR A 75 10.58 1.05 -2.39
N GLU A 76 9.88 2.16 -2.59
CA GLU A 76 8.83 2.60 -1.67
C GLU A 76 7.66 1.60 -1.60
N VAL A 77 7.25 1.04 -2.74
CA VAL A 77 6.13 0.10 -2.80
C VAL A 77 6.49 -1.20 -2.10
N ASP A 78 7.66 -1.75 -2.41
CA ASP A 78 8.13 -3.01 -1.85
C ASP A 78 8.40 -2.89 -0.34
N ASN A 79 9.09 -1.82 0.08
CA ASN A 79 9.35 -1.56 1.49
C ASN A 79 8.04 -1.44 2.29
N LYS A 80 7.04 -0.72 1.75
CA LYS A 80 5.74 -0.58 2.42
C LYS A 80 5.00 -1.91 2.50
N LYS A 81 5.10 -2.77 1.48
CA LYS A 81 4.46 -4.08 1.46
C LYS A 81 5.06 -4.99 2.52
N GLU A 82 6.39 -5.06 2.60
CA GLU A 82 7.09 -5.84 3.62
C GLU A 82 6.83 -5.32 5.03
N LEU A 83 6.88 -4.00 5.23
CA LEU A 83 6.59 -3.39 6.52
C LEU A 83 5.19 -3.76 7.04
N LYS A 84 4.17 -3.79 6.15
CA LYS A 84 2.82 -4.23 6.52
C LYS A 84 2.81 -5.70 6.97
N ARG A 85 3.53 -6.58 6.25
CA ARG A 85 3.60 -8.01 6.58
C ARG A 85 4.27 -8.22 7.95
N ILE A 86 5.41 -7.57 8.18
CA ILE A 86 6.17 -7.65 9.42
C ILE A 86 5.34 -7.11 10.60
N ALA A 87 4.67 -5.97 10.43
CA ALA A 87 3.81 -5.39 11.46
C ALA A 87 2.66 -6.33 11.87
N VAL A 88 1.98 -6.96 10.91
CA VAL A 88 0.92 -7.94 11.21
C VAL A 88 1.48 -9.15 11.98
N ASN A 89 2.63 -9.67 11.56
CA ASN A 89 3.27 -10.80 12.25
C ASN A 89 3.68 -10.42 13.68
N ALA A 90 4.17 -9.20 13.90
CA ALA A 90 4.57 -8.72 15.22
C ALA A 90 3.37 -8.56 16.16
N LEU A 91 2.24 -8.03 15.67
CA LEU A 91 0.98 -7.97 16.42
C LEU A 91 0.45 -9.37 16.77
N GLN A 92 0.57 -10.33 15.85
CA GLN A 92 0.21 -11.72 16.11
C GLN A 92 1.07 -12.33 17.22
N LYS A 93 2.37 -12.04 17.28
CA LYS A 93 3.28 -12.54 18.33
C LYS A 93 2.89 -12.05 19.73
N ILE A 94 2.27 -10.87 19.85
CA ILE A 94 1.78 -10.33 21.13
C ILE A 94 0.31 -10.72 21.43
N GLY A 95 -0.29 -11.57 20.60
CA GLY A 95 -1.67 -12.05 20.80
C GLY A 95 -2.77 -11.17 20.19
N ILE A 96 -2.42 -10.10 19.48
CA ILE A 96 -3.39 -9.23 18.81
C ILE A 96 -3.64 -9.75 17.38
N LEU A 97 -4.61 -10.66 17.28
CA LEU A 97 -5.04 -11.25 16.01
C LEU A 97 -5.93 -10.28 15.21
N ARG A 98 -6.09 -10.54 13.92
CA ARG A 98 -6.96 -9.72 13.04
C ARG A 98 -8.42 -9.62 13.48
N GLY A 99 -8.91 -10.60 14.26
CA GLY A 99 -10.25 -10.59 14.82
C GLY A 99 -10.39 -9.79 16.13
N HIS A 100 -9.29 -9.28 16.69
CA HIS A 100 -9.32 -8.49 17.91
C HIS A 100 -9.98 -7.12 17.64
N PRO A 101 -10.88 -6.63 18.51
CA PRO A 101 -11.57 -5.35 18.30
C PRO A 101 -10.60 -4.19 18.07
N ASP A 102 -9.49 -4.18 18.81
CA ASP A 102 -8.49 -3.13 18.73
C ASP A 102 -7.41 -3.35 17.66
N PHE A 103 -7.48 -4.46 16.89
CA PHE A 103 -6.43 -4.78 15.91
C PHE A 103 -6.19 -3.62 14.96
N THR A 104 -7.26 -3.03 14.42
CA THR A 104 -7.17 -1.92 13.45
C THR A 104 -6.51 -0.69 14.05
N ALA A 105 -6.80 -0.38 15.31
CA ALA A 105 -6.20 0.75 16.02
C ALA A 105 -4.69 0.54 16.18
N TYR A 106 -4.28 -0.59 16.77
CA TYR A 106 -2.87 -0.92 16.98
C TYR A 106 -2.09 -1.04 15.67
N TRP A 107 -2.65 -1.74 14.68
CA TRP A 107 -2.02 -1.88 13.38
C TRP A 107 -1.82 -0.53 12.68
N SER A 108 -2.85 0.33 12.67
CA SER A 108 -2.75 1.63 12.01
C SER A 108 -1.73 2.54 12.67
N GLN A 109 -1.66 2.52 14.00
CA GLN A 109 -0.75 3.35 14.78
C GLN A 109 0.69 2.85 14.65
N LEU A 110 0.92 1.54 14.80
CA LEU A 110 2.22 0.90 14.59
C LEU A 110 2.75 1.13 13.17
N TYR A 111 1.89 0.98 12.16
CA TYR A 111 2.31 1.18 10.77
C TYR A 111 2.73 2.64 10.52
N LYS A 112 1.95 3.61 11.01
CA LYS A 112 2.27 5.04 10.88
C LYS A 112 3.56 5.41 11.63
N SER A 113 3.78 4.87 12.83
CA SER A 113 4.99 5.14 13.61
C SER A 113 6.23 4.62 12.89
N CYS A 114 6.20 3.37 12.39
CA CYS A 114 7.30 2.80 11.64
C CYS A 114 7.54 3.56 10.31
N GLN A 115 6.48 3.97 9.60
CA GLN A 115 6.62 4.80 8.40
C GLN A 115 7.29 6.15 8.70
N PHE A 116 6.97 6.75 9.85
CA PHE A 116 7.60 8.00 10.26
C PHE A 116 9.07 7.81 10.64
N ALA A 117 9.42 6.72 11.33
CA ALA A 117 10.79 6.36 11.66
C ALA A 117 11.63 6.15 10.38
N LEU A 118 11.11 5.39 9.43
CA LEU A 118 11.79 5.04 8.17
C LEU A 118 11.58 6.05 7.04
N ARG A 119 11.03 7.24 7.31
CA ARG A 119 10.57 8.19 6.26
C ARG A 119 11.64 8.61 5.25
N LYS A 120 12.92 8.60 5.66
CA LYS A 120 14.06 8.93 4.80
C LYS A 120 14.46 7.73 3.93
N ASP A 121 14.54 6.55 4.53
CA ASP A 121 15.02 5.33 3.88
C ASP A 121 13.97 4.69 2.98
N ILE A 122 12.69 4.75 3.36
CA ILE A 122 11.61 4.02 2.70
C ILE A 122 11.47 4.37 1.21
N LYS A 123 11.86 5.60 0.81
CA LYS A 123 11.79 6.10 -0.57
C LYS A 123 13.14 6.06 -1.32
N THR A 124 14.24 5.91 -0.59
CA THR A 124 15.59 6.17 -1.12
C THR A 124 16.40 4.91 -1.30
N ARG A 125 16.13 3.86 -0.51
CA ARG A 125 16.84 2.60 -0.58
C ARG A 125 15.94 1.41 -0.29
N HIS A 126 16.39 0.24 -0.71
CA HIS A 126 15.85 -1.01 -0.22
C HIS A 126 16.24 -1.18 1.26
N ILE A 127 15.24 -1.39 2.13
CA ILE A 127 15.44 -1.64 3.57
C ILE A 127 15.44 -3.15 3.78
N THR A 128 16.38 -3.68 4.55
CA THR A 128 16.41 -5.13 4.79
C THR A 128 15.28 -5.55 5.72
N ASN A 129 14.87 -6.82 5.64
CA ASN A 129 13.85 -7.36 6.55
C ASN A 129 14.29 -7.23 8.02
N GLU A 130 15.57 -7.38 8.31
CA GLU A 130 16.13 -7.23 9.66
C GLU A 130 15.97 -5.80 10.19
N GLU A 131 16.34 -4.79 9.39
CA GLU A 131 16.17 -3.37 9.75
C GLU A 131 14.70 -3.03 10.01
N MET A 132 13.79 -3.51 9.14
CA MET A 132 12.35 -3.31 9.33
C MET A 132 11.84 -4.00 10.58
N GLN A 133 12.31 -5.21 10.86
CA GLN A 133 11.85 -6.00 11.99
C GLN A 133 12.31 -5.40 13.31
N ASN A 134 13.56 -4.95 13.42
CA ASN A 134 14.06 -4.23 14.59
C ASN A 134 13.22 -2.97 14.86
N THR A 135 12.95 -2.19 13.82
CA THR A 135 12.10 -0.98 13.93
C THR A 135 10.69 -1.32 14.44
N VAL A 136 10.08 -2.38 13.91
CA VAL A 136 8.74 -2.82 14.33
C VAL A 136 8.75 -3.33 15.77
N GLU A 137 9.76 -4.10 16.17
CA GLU A 137 9.87 -4.67 17.51
C GLU A 137 10.04 -3.56 18.58
N GLU A 138 10.86 -2.54 18.32
CA GLU A 138 10.99 -1.36 19.19
C GLU A 138 9.64 -0.65 19.40
N HIS A 139 8.88 -0.44 18.32
CA HIS A 139 7.57 0.20 18.41
C HIS A 139 6.52 -0.69 19.10
N VAL A 140 6.54 -2.00 18.85
CA VAL A 140 5.65 -2.95 19.53
C VAL A 140 5.92 -3.00 21.02
N GLU A 141 7.19 -3.00 21.44
CA GLU A 141 7.57 -2.97 22.85
C GLU A 141 7.08 -1.68 23.54
N PHE A 142 7.18 -0.53 22.85
CA PHE A 142 6.63 0.72 23.34
C PHE A 142 5.12 0.62 23.62
N TYR A 143 4.34 0.06 22.69
CA TYR A 143 2.90 -0.13 22.90
C TYR A 143 2.58 -1.12 24.00
N ARG A 144 3.37 -2.18 24.15
CA ARG A 144 3.21 -3.18 25.21
C ARG A 144 3.36 -2.58 26.61
N ARG A 145 4.19 -1.55 26.77
CA ARG A 145 4.36 -0.84 28.07
C ARG A 145 3.22 0.14 28.39
N GLN A 146 2.41 0.50 27.41
CA GLN A 146 1.29 1.45 27.56
C GLN A 146 -0.06 0.74 27.74
N MET A 147 -0.11 -0.58 27.52
CA MET A 147 -1.23 -1.46 27.86
C MET A 147 -1.15 -1.89 29.32
#